data_AF-A0A915M3H0-F1
#
_entry.id   AF-A0A915M3H0-F1
#
_cell.length_a   1.000
_cell.length_b   1.000
_cell.length_c   1.000
_cell.angle_alpha   90.00
_cell.angle_beta   90.00
_cell.angle_gamma   90.00
#
_symmetry.space_group_name_H-M   'P 1'
#
loop_
_entity.id
_entity.type
_entity.pdbx_description
1 polymer ?
#
loop_
_entity_poly.entity_id
_entity_poly.type
_entity_poly.pdbx_seq_one_letter_code
_entity_poly.pdbx_strand_id
1 'polypeptide(L)'
;MPELLPLLTYCFVFGVYYFQWPFSSLSLGSPLNAPENTLASFEQAKKEGVDLIEFDVGFTKDFVPVLMHDDDLDRTTNMTGPLNRYNFVELEKCNCAAKFRFFLI
;
A
#
# COMPACT_ATOMS: atom_id res chain seq x y z
N MET A 1 -29.75 12.73 7.88
CA MET A 1 -29.06 11.60 8.54
C MET A 1 -27.87 12.15 9.34
N PRO A 2 -28.03 12.48 10.63
CA PRO A 2 -26.98 13.08 11.47
C PRO A 2 -26.24 12.10 12.42
N GLU A 3 -26.38 10.78 12.27
CA GLU A 3 -25.90 9.81 13.28
C GLU A 3 -24.50 9.21 13.03
N LEU A 4 -23.79 9.59 11.95
CA LEU A 4 -22.46 9.03 11.64
C LEU A 4 -21.26 9.81 12.23
N LEU A 5 -21.46 11.05 12.67
CA LEU A 5 -20.41 11.89 13.25
C LEU A 5 -19.85 11.42 14.62
N PRO A 6 -20.65 10.79 15.53
CA PRO A 6 -20.10 10.32 16.80
C PRO A 6 -19.25 9.04 16.68
N LEU A 7 -19.45 8.20 15.65
CA LEU A 7 -18.69 6.96 15.46
C LEU A 7 -17.24 7.20 15.05
N LEU A 8 -17.00 8.14 14.12
CA LEU A 8 -15.65 8.51 13.69
C LEU A 8 -14.85 9.13 14.84
N THR A 9 -15.48 9.99 15.65
CA THR A 9 -14.87 10.55 16.85
C THR A 9 -14.55 9.47 17.88
N TYR A 10 -15.40 8.45 18.03
CA TYR A 10 -15.18 7.36 18.98
C TYR A 10 -14.03 6.43 18.59
N CYS A 11 -13.89 6.07 17.31
CA CYS A 11 -12.75 5.32 16.81
C CYS A 11 -11.43 6.09 16.97
N PHE A 12 -11.44 7.41 16.74
CA PHE A 12 -10.26 8.25 16.94
C PHE A 12 -9.86 8.35 18.41
N VAL A 13 -10.83 8.51 19.32
CA VAL A 13 -10.56 8.61 20.76
C VAL A 13 -10.12 7.25 21.34
N PHE A 14 -10.74 6.13 20.98
CA PHE A 14 -10.29 4.81 21.47
C PHE A 14 -8.91 4.41 20.93
N GLY A 15 -8.58 4.78 19.68
CA GLY A 15 -7.25 4.57 19.12
C GLY A 15 -6.16 5.31 19.92
N VAL A 16 -6.35 6.59 20.22
CA VAL A 16 -5.33 7.41 20.91
C VAL A 16 -5.14 7.03 22.38
N TYR A 17 -6.17 6.49 23.06
CA TYR A 17 -6.09 6.17 24.50
C TYR A 17 -5.50 4.78 24.83
N TYR A 18 -5.62 3.79 23.93
CA TYR A 18 -5.05 2.44 24.15
C TYR A 18 -3.75 2.19 23.40
N PHE A 19 -3.46 2.98 22.37
CA PHE A 19 -2.22 2.91 21.61
C PHE A 19 -1.32 4.09 22.02
N GLN A 20 -0.22 3.81 22.72
CA GLN A 20 0.75 4.79 23.20
C GLN A 20 1.40 5.57 22.04
N TRP A 21 0.94 6.80 21.82
CA TRP A 21 1.53 7.76 20.89
C TRP A 21 2.92 8.21 21.38
N PRO A 22 3.91 8.44 20.49
CA PRO A 22 3.82 8.48 19.02
C PRO A 22 4.17 7.16 18.32
N PHE A 23 3.35 6.75 17.34
CA PHE A 23 3.71 5.69 16.39
C PHE A 23 4.38 6.29 15.16
N SER A 24 5.38 5.58 14.65
CA SER A 24 5.98 5.80 13.35
C SER A 24 5.30 4.92 12.31
N SER A 25 5.03 5.48 11.13
CA SER A 25 4.45 4.75 10.01
C SER A 25 5.10 5.15 8.71
N LEU A 26 5.21 4.21 7.78
CA LEU A 26 5.58 4.52 6.40
C LEU A 26 4.46 4.08 5.45
N SER A 27 4.19 4.96 4.48
CA SER A 27 3.19 4.76 3.44
C SER A 27 3.75 3.88 2.34
N LEU A 28 2.94 2.94 1.85
CA LEU A 28 3.27 1.95 0.82
C LEU A 28 4.47 1.03 1.17
N GLY A 29 4.77 0.84 2.46
CA GLY A 29 5.99 0.18 2.93
C GLY A 29 7.14 1.17 3.11
N SER A 30 8.24 1.06 2.37
CA SER A 30 9.33 2.05 2.32
C SER A 30 9.65 2.40 0.86
N PRO A 31 8.79 3.20 0.18
CA PRO A 31 8.81 3.43 -1.26
C PRO A 31 10.05 4.18 -1.76
N LEU A 32 10.81 4.82 -0.84
CA LEU A 32 12.08 5.46 -1.16
C LEU A 32 13.23 4.45 -1.28
N ASN A 33 13.16 3.36 -0.50
CA ASN A 33 14.25 2.40 -0.36
C ASN A 33 13.95 1.05 -1.03
N ALA A 34 12.69 0.77 -1.37
CA ALA A 34 12.26 -0.43 -2.06
C ALA A 34 11.00 -0.15 -2.92
N PRO A 35 10.68 -1.00 -3.92
CA PRO A 35 9.48 -0.84 -4.73
C PRO A 35 8.23 -0.86 -3.85
N GLU A 36 7.41 0.19 -3.94
CA GLU A 36 6.19 0.37 -3.15
C GLU A 36 5.23 -0.83 -3.23
N ASN A 37 4.42 -1.05 -2.20
CA ASN A 37 3.39 -2.10 -2.17
C ASN A 37 3.92 -3.52 -2.48
N THR A 38 5.20 -3.77 -2.19
CA THR A 38 5.82 -5.10 -2.29
C THR A 38 6.27 -5.61 -0.93
N LEU A 39 6.47 -6.94 -0.82
CA LEU A 39 7.08 -7.54 0.37
C LEU A 39 8.46 -6.96 0.65
N ALA A 40 9.25 -6.62 -0.37
CA ALA A 40 10.55 -5.95 -0.19
C ALA A 40 10.40 -4.57 0.47
N SER A 41 9.36 -3.80 0.10
CA SER A 41 8.97 -2.54 0.75
C SER A 41 8.70 -2.75 2.24
N PHE A 42 7.95 -3.79 2.57
CA PHE A 42 7.53 -4.07 3.94
C PHE A 42 8.67 -4.60 4.80
N GLU A 43 9.54 -5.44 4.24
CA GLU A 43 10.78 -5.85 4.89
C GLU A 43 11.71 -4.67 5.17
N GLN A 44 11.77 -3.71 4.24
CA GLN A 44 12.57 -2.52 4.40
C GLN A 44 11.99 -1.59 5.47
N ALA A 45 10.68 -1.35 5.48
CA ALA A 45 10.00 -0.62 6.55
C ALA A 45 10.22 -1.27 7.92
N LYS A 46 10.16 -2.60 8.00
CA LYS A 46 10.48 -3.34 9.22
C LYS A 46 11.92 -3.11 9.70
N LYS A 47 12.90 -3.04 8.79
CA LYS A 47 14.30 -2.72 9.14
C LYS A 47 14.46 -1.29 9.62
N GLU A 48 13.65 -0.37 9.11
CA GLU A 48 13.59 1.04 9.54
C GLU A 48 12.90 1.21 10.91
N GLY A 49 12.29 0.14 11.43
CA GLY A 49 11.78 0.11 12.80
C GLY A 49 10.44 0.80 12.97
N VAL A 50 9.64 0.92 11.91
CA VAL A 50 8.31 1.55 12.02
C VAL A 50 7.29 0.66 12.69
N ASP A 51 6.38 1.29 13.41
CA ASP A 51 5.32 0.59 14.15
C ASP A 51 4.20 0.12 13.23
N LEU A 52 3.93 0.86 12.15
CA LEU A 52 2.84 0.61 11.22
C LEU A 52 3.31 0.73 9.76
N ILE A 53 2.69 -0.07 8.90
CA ILE A 53 2.83 0.02 7.44
C ILE A 53 1.46 0.34 6.87
N GLU A 54 1.38 1.39 6.07
CA GLU A 54 0.21 1.69 5.25
C GLU A 54 0.41 1.15 3.83
N PHE A 55 -0.68 0.70 3.20
CA PHE A 55 -0.69 0.09 1.87
C PHE A 55 -2.08 0.21 1.25
N ASP A 56 -2.13 0.22 -0.08
CA ASP A 56 -3.38 0.29 -0.84
C ASP A 56 -3.80 -1.06 -1.39
N VAL A 57 -5.10 -1.21 -1.56
CA VAL A 57 -5.71 -2.39 -2.17
C VAL A 57 -6.48 -1.98 -3.42
N GLY A 58 -6.11 -2.56 -4.55
CA GLY A 58 -6.86 -2.54 -5.80
C GLY A 58 -7.51 -3.89 -6.09
N PHE A 59 -8.38 -3.94 -7.11
CA PHE A 59 -9.07 -5.16 -7.51
C PHE A 59 -8.81 -5.48 -8.99
N THR A 60 -8.52 -6.74 -9.26
CA THR A 60 -8.42 -7.29 -10.62
C THR A 60 -9.79 -7.37 -11.29
N LYS A 61 -9.80 -7.73 -12.58
CA LYS A 61 -11.02 -7.97 -13.36
C LYS A 61 -11.94 -9.01 -12.72
N ASP A 62 -11.34 -10.05 -12.14
CA ASP A 62 -12.00 -11.14 -11.43
C ASP A 62 -12.19 -10.88 -9.92
N PHE A 63 -12.12 -9.61 -9.49
CA PHE A 63 -12.35 -9.13 -8.12
C PHE A 63 -11.41 -9.74 -7.07
N VAL A 64 -10.20 -10.12 -7.46
CA VAL A 64 -9.16 -10.54 -6.52
C VAL A 64 -8.46 -9.28 -5.98
N PRO A 65 -8.36 -9.10 -4.65
CA PRO A 65 -7.65 -7.97 -4.08
C PRO A 65 -6.13 -8.11 -4.28
N VAL A 66 -5.47 -7.03 -4.67
CA VAL A 66 -4.01 -6.95 -4.85
C VAL A 66 -3.48 -5.63 -4.28
N LEU A 67 -2.19 -5.59 -3.95
CA LEU A 67 -1.56 -4.34 -3.52
C LEU A 67 -1.23 -3.47 -4.72
N MET A 68 -1.90 -2.33 -4.84
CA MET A 68 -1.71 -1.38 -5.92
C MET A 68 -2.30 -0.02 -5.53
N HIS A 69 -1.49 1.03 -5.64
CA HIS A 69 -1.93 2.41 -5.36
C HIS A 69 -2.67 3.03 -6.55
N ASP A 70 -2.17 2.80 -7.77
CA ASP A 70 -2.70 3.42 -8.99
C ASP A 70 -3.81 2.57 -9.63
N ASP A 71 -4.74 3.21 -10.33
CA ASP A 71 -5.73 2.47 -11.15
C ASP A 71 -5.10 1.76 -12.37
N ASP A 72 -3.94 2.26 -12.83
CA ASP A 72 -3.18 1.77 -13.96
C ASP A 72 -1.84 1.16 -13.55
N LEU A 73 -1.36 0.16 -14.29
CA LEU A 73 -0.12 -0.57 -14.01
C LEU A 73 1.15 0.20 -14.45
N ASP A 74 0.98 1.32 -15.16
CA ASP A 74 2.04 1.98 -15.92
C ASP A 74 3.15 2.58 -15.04
N ARG A 75 2.89 3.08 -13.83
CA ARG A 75 3.94 3.83 -13.11
C ARG A 75 5.01 2.91 -12.49
N THR A 76 4.59 1.81 -11.88
CA THR A 76 5.46 0.98 -11.04
C THR A 76 5.88 -0.33 -11.71
N THR A 77 5.13 -0.78 -12.72
CA THR A 77 5.28 -2.12 -13.30
C THR A 77 5.83 -2.13 -14.73
N ASN A 78 6.04 -3.34 -15.27
CA ASN A 78 6.35 -3.58 -16.69
C ASN A 78 5.10 -3.80 -17.58
N MET A 79 3.89 -3.76 -17.00
CA MET A 79 2.62 -3.87 -17.71
C MET A 79 1.99 -2.50 -17.92
N THR A 80 0.96 -2.42 -18.77
CA THR A 80 0.30 -1.15 -19.13
C THR A 80 -1.22 -1.27 -19.09
N GLY A 81 -1.87 -0.13 -18.86
CA GLY A 81 -3.31 0.02 -18.76
C GLY A 81 -3.89 -0.36 -17.40
N PRO A 82 -5.23 -0.35 -17.30
CA PRO A 82 -5.91 -0.40 -16.02
C PRO A 82 -5.82 -1.78 -15.37
N LEU A 83 -5.64 -1.81 -14.06
CA LEU A 83 -5.57 -3.03 -13.24
C LEU A 83 -6.80 -3.93 -13.48
N ASN A 84 -7.99 -3.34 -13.54
CA ASN A 84 -9.27 -4.04 -13.72
C ASN A 84 -9.46 -4.67 -15.11
N ARG A 85 -8.47 -4.56 -16.01
CA ARG A 85 -8.46 -5.27 -17.29
C ARG A 85 -7.93 -6.70 -17.19
N TYR A 86 -7.12 -6.97 -16.17
CA TYR A 86 -6.38 -8.23 -16.02
C TYR A 86 -7.04 -9.12 -14.96
N ASN A 87 -7.12 -10.42 -15.21
CA ASN A 87 -7.39 -11.42 -14.18
C ASN A 87 -6.14 -11.64 -13.32
N PHE A 88 -6.31 -12.13 -12.08
CA PHE A 88 -5.19 -12.34 -11.17
C PHE A 88 -4.06 -13.20 -11.76
N VAL A 89 -4.41 -14.29 -12.47
CA VAL A 89 -3.42 -15.20 -13.09
C VAL A 89 -2.58 -14.49 -14.17
N GLU A 90 -3.11 -13.46 -14.82
CA GLU A 90 -2.36 -12.70 -15.83
C GLU A 90 -1.30 -11.80 -15.16
N LEU A 91 -1.56 -11.35 -13.92
CA LEU A 91 -0.67 -10.51 -13.14
C LEU A 91 0.52 -11.27 -12.54
N GLU A 92 0.55 -12.62 -12.57
CA GLU A 92 1.72 -13.39 -12.13
C GLU A 92 3.00 -13.06 -12.93
N LYS A 93 2.84 -12.51 -14.14
CA LYS A 93 3.95 -12.08 -15.01
C LYS A 93 4.38 -10.63 -14.75
N CYS A 94 3.66 -9.93 -13.88
CA CYS A 94 3.91 -8.53 -13.56
C CYS A 94 5.16 -8.40 -12.70
N ASN A 95 6.07 -7.52 -13.10
CA ASN A 95 7.20 -7.11 -12.30
C ASN A 95 6.92 -5.72 -11.69
N CYS A 96 6.48 -5.70 -10.43
CA CYS A 96 6.17 -4.47 -9.69
C CYS A 96 7.40 -3.62 -9.32
N ALA A 97 8.61 -4.06 -9.66
CA ALA A 97 9.86 -3.33 -9.44
C ALA A 97 10.47 -2.80 -10.74
N ALA A 98 9.84 -3.02 -11.90
CA ALA A 98 10.43 -2.76 -13.21
C ALA A 98 10.89 -1.30 -13.40
N LYS A 99 10.17 -0.36 -12.77
CA LYS A 99 10.43 1.08 -12.87
C LYS A 99 11.05 1.67 -11.61
N PHE A 100 11.29 0.85 -10.58
CA PHE A 100 11.93 1.31 -9.36
C PHE A 100 13.37 1.78 -9.65
N ARG A 101 13.78 2.85 -8.97
CA ARG A 101 15.12 3.44 -9.06
C ARG A 101 15.59 3.69 -7.64
N PHE A 102 16.58 2.93 -7.22
CA PHE A 102 17.22 3.13 -5.93
C PHE A 102 18.10 4.38 -6.01
N PHE A 103 17.72 5.43 -5.29
CA PHE A 103 18.54 6.64 -5.18
C PHE A 103 19.58 6.43 -4.07
N LEU A 104 20.81 6.12 -4.48
CA LEU A 104 21.98 6.33 -3.64
C LEU A 104 22.30 7.82 -3.69
N ILE A 105 22.08 8.51 -2.57
CA ILE A 105 22.77 9.76 -2.25
C ILE A 105 24.14 9.45 -1.63
#